data_AF-A0A1R3L296-F1
#
_entry.id   AF-A0A1R3L296-F1
#
_cell.length_a   1.000
_cell.length_b   1.000
_cell.length_c   1.000
_cell.angle_alpha   90.00
_cell.angle_beta   90.00
_cell.angle_gamma   90.00
#
_symmetry.space_group_name_H-M   'P 1'
#
loop_
_entity.id
_entity.type
_entity.pdbx_description
1 polymer ?
#
loop_
_entity_poly.entity_id
_entity_poly.type
_entity_poly.pdbx_seq_one_letter_code
_entity_poly.pdbx_strand_id
1 'polypeptide(L)'
;MSQVLGQSVVVDNKPGAGGNIGISETVRAPKDGYTLLLSSGGAITINPMIYSKLAFNPEKDLTPVAAVARVHVFLETNPAVPATNVAEFIKHLKANPGKLDVLSGQLQFWFDPGPGLKQVEAGKLRLLAIGSPHRSPQYPNVPTLAESGLPGFDADTLFGIYAPTGTPESVIEAVRTAVAKALEQKNVNDVILTLGATPAPLSRKAFIDHHATERERFGELASLPNKGWPQALSPLIIPGTYCTAANRAPGLHGDCATHTQRSTPWTPILIPIPILPGAAAPPLSVFPFFHFLICPDLGGGL
;
A
#
# COMPACT_ATOMS: atom_id res chain seq x y z
N MET A 1 -14.77 -7.51 13.66
CA MET A 1 -15.35 -6.17 13.93
C MET A 1 -16.88 -6.18 13.92
N SER A 2 -17.56 -6.35 12.79
CA SER A 2 -19.02 -6.17 12.65
C SER A 2 -19.87 -6.85 13.75
N GLN A 3 -19.60 -8.13 14.03
CA GLN A 3 -20.26 -8.90 15.10
C GLN A 3 -20.09 -8.33 16.52
N VAL A 4 -19.00 -7.59 16.78
CA VAL A 4 -18.69 -6.98 18.09
C VAL A 4 -19.30 -5.59 18.20
N LEU A 5 -19.41 -4.85 17.09
CA LEU A 5 -20.03 -3.53 17.04
C LEU A 5 -21.56 -3.57 16.93
N GLY A 6 -22.12 -4.72 16.53
CA GLY A 6 -23.56 -4.84 16.21
C GLY A 6 -23.96 -4.10 14.93
N GLN A 7 -23.00 -3.76 14.07
CA GLN A 7 -23.18 -2.94 12.88
C GLN A 7 -22.36 -3.47 11.68
N SER A 8 -22.81 -3.18 10.47
CA SER A 8 -22.18 -3.57 9.20
C SER A 8 -20.94 -2.72 8.89
N VAL A 9 -19.74 -3.31 8.98
CA VAL A 9 -18.52 -2.69 8.44
C VAL A 9 -18.41 -2.97 6.95
N VAL A 10 -18.47 -1.92 6.12
CA VAL A 10 -18.34 -1.98 4.66
C VAL A 10 -16.89 -1.62 4.26
N VAL A 11 -16.49 -2.03 3.06
CA VAL A 11 -15.14 -1.78 2.50
C VAL A 11 -15.26 -0.78 1.36
N ASP A 12 -14.43 0.27 1.35
CA ASP A 12 -14.40 1.24 0.26
C ASP A 12 -12.94 1.61 -0.05
N ASN A 13 -12.43 1.05 -1.15
CA ASN A 13 -11.05 1.24 -1.57
C ASN A 13 -10.88 2.59 -2.28
N LYS A 14 -10.20 3.54 -1.63
CA LYS A 14 -9.84 4.87 -2.17
C LYS A 14 -8.35 4.95 -2.61
N PRO A 15 -7.97 4.37 -3.76
CA PRO A 15 -6.60 4.42 -4.27
C PRO A 15 -6.13 5.83 -4.65
N GLY A 16 -4.81 5.99 -4.75
CA GLY A 16 -4.17 7.14 -5.41
C GLY A 16 -3.20 7.89 -4.50
N ALA A 17 -2.19 8.51 -5.12
CA ALA A 17 -1.20 9.38 -4.48
C ALA A 17 -0.66 8.83 -3.13
N GLY A 18 -0.19 7.58 -3.11
CA GLY A 18 0.37 6.96 -1.89
C GLY A 18 -0.61 6.83 -0.72
N GLY A 19 -1.92 6.79 -0.97
CA GLY A 19 -2.98 6.76 0.06
C GLY A 19 -3.60 8.13 0.36
N ASN A 20 -3.02 9.22 -0.14
CA ASN A 20 -3.46 10.59 0.16
C ASN A 20 -4.91 10.89 -0.27
N ILE A 21 -5.50 10.13 -1.21
CA ILE A 21 -6.92 10.26 -1.57
C ILE A 21 -7.81 9.85 -0.40
N GLY A 22 -7.72 8.59 0.06
CA GLY A 22 -8.50 8.10 1.21
C GLY A 22 -8.23 8.88 2.50
N ILE A 23 -6.96 9.28 2.74
CA ILE A 23 -6.62 10.15 3.89
C ILE A 23 -7.36 11.51 3.79
N SER A 24 -7.36 12.15 2.62
CA SER A 24 -8.07 13.41 2.39
C SER A 24 -9.59 13.29 2.55
N GLU A 25 -10.14 12.10 2.31
CA GLU A 25 -11.56 11.82 2.43
C GLU A 25 -11.96 11.64 3.89
N THR A 26 -11.28 10.77 4.65
CA THR A 26 -11.53 10.61 6.09
C THR A 26 -11.31 11.92 6.85
N VAL A 27 -10.25 12.69 6.56
CA VAL A 27 -9.98 13.98 7.24
C VAL A 27 -11.14 14.98 7.11
N ARG A 28 -11.93 14.91 6.03
CA ARG A 28 -13.08 15.79 5.79
C ARG A 28 -14.41 15.21 6.27
N ALA A 29 -14.42 13.97 6.72
CA ALA A 29 -15.64 13.27 7.08
C ALA A 29 -16.21 13.75 8.44
N PRO A 30 -17.51 13.49 8.70
CA PRO A 30 -18.09 13.69 10.02
C PRO A 30 -17.30 12.98 11.12
N LYS A 31 -17.22 13.64 12.28
CA LYS A 31 -16.49 13.16 13.47
C LYS A 31 -17.36 12.24 14.34
N ASP A 32 -18.26 11.48 13.71
CA ASP A 32 -19.28 10.66 14.38
C ASP A 32 -18.84 9.22 14.63
N GLY A 33 -17.83 8.75 13.90
CA GLY A 33 -17.30 7.39 14.00
C GLY A 33 -17.66 6.45 12.85
N TYR A 34 -18.56 6.84 11.96
CA TYR A 34 -18.98 5.98 10.84
C TYR A 34 -17.94 6.01 9.70
N THR A 35 -17.32 7.17 9.46
CA THR A 35 -16.15 7.24 8.59
C THR A 35 -14.87 7.04 9.38
N LEU A 36 -14.23 5.90 9.14
CA LEU A 36 -12.92 5.56 9.67
C LEU A 36 -11.91 5.42 8.53
N LEU A 37 -10.65 5.36 8.90
CA LEU A 37 -9.54 5.04 8.03
C LEU A 37 -8.97 3.73 8.57
N LEU A 38 -9.19 2.61 7.89
CA LEU A 38 -8.06 1.63 7.62
C LEU A 38 -5.52 2.41 5.46
N SER A 39 -4.92 3.64 5.46
CA SER A 39 -3.47 3.87 5.36
C SER A 39 -2.62 2.83 6.10
N SER A 40 -1.46 2.53 5.50
CA SER A 40 -0.30 2.05 6.25
C SER A 40 0.27 3.19 7.11
N GLY A 41 0.98 2.88 8.19
CA GLY A 41 1.66 3.89 9.01
C GLY A 41 2.64 4.76 8.22
N GLY A 42 3.33 4.17 7.23
CA GLY A 42 4.22 4.90 6.33
C GLY A 42 3.50 5.98 5.50
N ALA A 43 2.25 5.77 5.09
CA ALA A 43 1.48 6.81 4.40
C ALA A 43 0.92 7.91 5.35
N ILE A 44 0.96 7.69 6.68
CA ILE A 44 0.72 8.71 7.70
C ILE A 44 2.00 9.49 8.02
N THR A 45 3.15 8.82 8.10
CA THR A 45 4.41 9.43 8.58
C THR A 45 5.32 9.96 7.45
N ILE A 46 5.51 9.20 6.36
CA ILE A 46 6.45 9.52 5.26
C ILE A 46 5.84 10.55 4.30
N ASN A 47 4.55 10.42 3.96
CA ASN A 47 3.91 11.27 2.94
C ASN A 47 4.08 12.79 3.23
N PRO A 48 3.94 13.30 4.47
CA PRO A 48 4.22 14.69 4.82
C PRO A 48 5.65 15.18 4.52
N MET A 49 6.62 14.28 4.36
CA MET A 49 8.02 14.61 4.09
C MET A 49 8.35 14.62 2.59
N ILE A 50 7.68 13.78 1.79
CA ILE A 50 7.96 13.61 0.36
C ILE A 50 6.99 14.39 -0.55
N TYR A 51 5.77 14.67 -0.12
CA TYR A 51 4.82 15.49 -0.88
C TYR A 51 4.98 16.97 -0.54
N SER A 52 5.44 17.77 -1.50
CA SER A 52 5.69 19.21 -1.33
C SER A 52 4.44 20.05 -1.00
N LYS A 53 3.25 19.49 -1.21
CA LYS A 53 1.95 20.02 -0.75
C LYS A 53 1.03 18.86 -0.40
N LEU A 54 0.46 18.86 0.81
CA LEU A 54 -0.68 18.03 1.20
C LEU A 54 -1.88 18.91 1.55
N ALA A 55 -3.09 18.35 1.44
CA ALA A 55 -4.34 19.03 1.76
C ALA A 55 -4.83 18.80 3.21
N PHE A 56 -3.96 18.22 4.05
CA PHE A 56 -4.20 17.79 5.42
C PHE A 56 -2.85 17.65 6.15
N ASN A 57 -2.87 17.62 7.49
CA ASN A 57 -1.77 17.23 8.36
C ASN A 57 -2.19 15.98 9.16
N PRO A 58 -1.63 14.78 8.90
CA PRO A 58 -2.08 13.55 9.55
C PRO A 58 -1.98 13.55 11.08
N GLU A 59 -1.03 14.29 11.65
CA GLU A 59 -0.80 14.35 13.10
C GLU A 59 -1.88 15.15 13.85
N LYS A 60 -2.52 16.08 13.14
CA LYS A 60 -3.53 16.99 13.68
C LYS A 60 -4.94 16.58 13.27
N ASP A 61 -5.10 16.11 12.04
CA ASP A 61 -6.40 15.86 11.43
C ASP A 61 -6.89 14.42 11.63
N LEU A 62 -5.97 13.49 11.95
CA LEU A 62 -6.30 12.10 12.30
C LEU A 62 -5.85 11.75 13.73
N THR A 63 -6.62 10.86 14.34
CA THR A 63 -6.37 10.30 15.66
C THR A 63 -6.19 8.78 15.53
N PRO A 64 -5.03 8.20 15.90
CA PRO A 64 -4.83 6.75 15.92
C PRO A 64 -5.79 6.06 16.91
N VAL A 65 -6.43 4.98 16.47
CA VAL A 65 -7.45 4.22 17.22
C VAL A 65 -6.90 2.88 17.70
N ALA A 66 -6.42 2.03 16.77
CA ALA A 66 -5.94 0.69 17.08
C ALA A 66 -4.96 0.18 16.02
N ALA A 67 -3.85 -0.44 16.44
CA ALA A 67 -3.01 -1.22 15.53
C ALA A 67 -3.74 -2.51 15.09
N VAL A 68 -3.43 -3.02 13.89
CA VAL A 68 -4.04 -4.22 13.32
C VAL A 68 -2.99 -5.27 12.96
N ALA A 69 -2.03 -4.93 12.09
CA ALA A 69 -1.01 -5.86 11.64
C ALA A 69 0.29 -5.14 11.24
N ARG A 70 1.45 -5.76 11.49
CA ARG A 70 2.74 -5.35 10.94
C ARG A 70 2.95 -6.13 9.65
N VAL A 71 2.89 -5.45 8.51
CA VAL A 71 3.14 -6.04 7.19
C VAL A 71 4.63 -6.12 6.98
N HIS A 72 5.15 -7.32 6.70
CA HIS A 72 6.55 -7.50 6.39
C HIS A 72 6.82 -7.22 4.91
N VAL A 73 8.05 -6.79 4.63
CA VAL A 73 8.51 -6.57 3.25
C VAL A 73 9.51 -7.65 2.87
N PHE A 74 9.34 -8.24 1.69
CA PHE A 74 10.12 -9.38 1.20
C PHE A 74 10.95 -8.95 -0.01
N LEU A 75 12.26 -9.20 0.01
CA LEU A 75 13.13 -8.95 -1.15
C LEU A 75 13.02 -10.13 -2.12
N GLU A 76 12.21 -9.95 -3.14
CA GLU A 76 11.97 -10.93 -4.20
C GLU A 76 12.76 -10.59 -5.46
N THR A 77 13.16 -11.60 -6.22
CA THR A 77 13.86 -11.45 -7.50
C THR A 77 13.27 -12.34 -8.59
N ASN A 78 13.32 -11.87 -9.83
CA ASN A 78 13.10 -12.70 -11.00
C ASN A 78 14.20 -13.80 -11.04
N PRO A 79 13.87 -15.10 -11.23
CA PRO A 79 14.85 -16.18 -11.24
C PRO A 79 15.98 -16.03 -12.26
N ALA A 80 15.78 -15.23 -13.32
CA ALA A 80 16.81 -14.89 -14.32
C ALA A 80 17.90 -13.93 -13.78
N VAL A 81 17.71 -13.30 -12.63
CA VAL A 81 18.78 -12.58 -11.93
C VAL A 81 19.81 -13.61 -11.44
N PRO A 82 21.11 -13.47 -11.78
CA PRO A 82 22.17 -14.39 -11.34
C PRO A 82 22.60 -14.06 -9.90
N ALA A 83 21.66 -14.14 -8.96
CA ALA A 83 21.86 -13.99 -7.53
C ALA A 83 20.94 -14.93 -6.76
N THR A 84 21.53 -15.75 -5.89
CA THR A 84 20.86 -16.71 -5.00
C THR A 84 20.73 -16.20 -3.57
N ASN A 85 21.48 -15.15 -3.23
CA ASN A 85 21.53 -14.52 -1.92
C ASN A 85 21.77 -13.01 -2.04
N VAL A 86 21.61 -12.29 -0.93
CA VAL A 86 21.72 -10.82 -0.86
C VAL A 86 23.12 -10.31 -1.24
N ALA A 87 24.19 -11.03 -0.90
CA ALA A 87 25.56 -10.60 -1.23
C ALA A 87 25.83 -10.65 -2.74
N GLU A 88 25.38 -11.72 -3.41
CA GLU A 88 25.37 -11.82 -4.87
C GLU A 88 24.48 -10.76 -5.52
N PHE A 89 23.31 -10.48 -4.92
CA PHE A 89 22.38 -9.47 -5.44
C PHE A 89 22.95 -8.05 -5.35
N ILE A 90 23.56 -7.67 -4.22
CA ILE A 90 24.27 -6.40 -4.05
C ILE A 90 25.47 -6.31 -5.02
N LYS A 91 26.19 -7.41 -5.26
CA LYS A 91 27.26 -7.48 -6.27
C LYS A 91 26.72 -7.30 -7.69
N HIS A 92 25.59 -7.91 -8.01
CA HIS A 92 24.92 -7.79 -9.31
C HIS A 92 24.41 -6.36 -9.58
N LEU A 93 23.78 -5.73 -8.57
CA LEU A 93 23.37 -4.33 -8.58
C LEU A 93 24.55 -3.40 -8.87
N LYS A 94 25.65 -3.53 -8.11
CA LYS A 94 26.87 -2.71 -8.26
C LYS A 94 27.53 -2.89 -9.62
N ALA A 95 27.40 -4.05 -10.26
CA ALA A 95 27.90 -4.31 -11.61
C ALA A 95 26.97 -3.82 -12.73
N ASN A 96 25.70 -3.51 -12.44
CA ASN A 96 24.68 -3.15 -13.44
C ASN A 96 23.87 -1.88 -13.06
N PRO A 97 24.52 -0.77 -12.69
CA PRO A 97 23.82 0.47 -12.29
C PRO A 97 22.89 0.97 -13.41
N GLY A 98 21.65 1.30 -13.05
CA GLY A 98 20.61 1.83 -13.95
C GLY A 98 20.07 0.87 -15.01
N LYS A 99 20.62 -0.35 -15.15
CA LYS A 99 20.21 -1.30 -16.21
C LYS A 99 18.93 -2.08 -15.90
N LEU A 100 18.56 -2.17 -14.63
CA LEU A 100 17.39 -2.92 -14.16
C LEU A 100 16.10 -2.18 -14.59
N ASP A 101 15.89 -0.97 -14.06
CA ASP A 101 14.64 -0.22 -14.20
C ASP A 101 14.36 0.30 -15.63
N VAL A 102 15.38 0.46 -16.49
CA VAL A 102 15.28 1.29 -17.70
C VAL A 102 15.33 0.51 -19.02
N LEU A 103 16.13 -0.57 -19.13
CA LEU A 103 16.51 -1.14 -20.43
C LEU A 103 15.79 -2.43 -20.83
N SER A 104 14.97 -3.01 -19.94
CA SER A 104 14.49 -4.38 -20.06
C SER A 104 12.96 -4.51 -20.24
N GLY A 105 12.19 -3.49 -19.83
CA GLY A 105 10.73 -3.58 -19.71
C GLY A 105 10.23 -4.61 -18.69
N GLN A 106 11.11 -5.11 -17.81
CA GLN A 106 10.79 -6.11 -16.79
C GLN A 106 11.31 -5.67 -15.43
N LEU A 107 10.61 -6.06 -14.36
CA LEU A 107 11.05 -5.85 -12.98
C LEU A 107 11.94 -7.03 -12.54
N GLN A 108 13.23 -6.77 -12.26
CA GLN A 108 14.17 -7.83 -11.84
C GLN A 108 14.10 -8.15 -10.35
N PHE A 109 13.70 -7.18 -9.54
CA PHE A 109 13.55 -7.34 -8.10
C PHE A 109 12.43 -6.45 -7.57
N TRP A 110 11.85 -6.84 -6.44
CA TRP A 110 10.75 -6.14 -5.82
C TRP A 110 10.88 -6.21 -4.29
N PHE A 111 10.41 -5.18 -3.62
CA PHE A 111 10.25 -5.14 -2.17
C PHE A 111 8.76 -5.35 -1.87
N ASP A 112 8.37 -6.62 -1.79
CA ASP A 112 6.98 -7.05 -1.81
C ASP A 112 6.33 -7.03 -0.42
N PRO A 113 5.11 -6.47 -0.26
CA PRO A 113 4.39 -6.49 1.01
C PRO A 113 3.54 -7.77 1.22
N GLY A 114 3.87 -8.90 0.58
CA GLY A 114 3.18 -10.20 0.72
C GLY A 114 2.50 -10.80 -0.52
N PRO A 115 1.95 -10.04 -1.50
CA PRO A 115 1.28 -10.61 -2.69
C PRO A 115 2.14 -11.52 -3.58
N GLY A 116 3.45 -11.28 -3.66
CA GLY A 116 4.41 -12.02 -4.48
C GLY A 116 4.75 -13.41 -3.94
N LEU A 117 4.52 -13.66 -2.64
CA LEU A 117 4.83 -14.90 -1.94
C LEU A 117 4.24 -16.15 -2.61
N LYS A 118 3.03 -16.07 -3.17
CA LYS A 118 2.41 -17.19 -3.91
C LYS A 118 3.11 -17.51 -5.23
N GLN A 119 3.84 -16.55 -5.81
CA GLN A 119 4.71 -16.79 -6.97
C GLN A 119 6.10 -17.29 -6.54
N VAL A 120 6.55 -16.99 -5.32
CA VAL A 120 7.73 -17.65 -4.70
C VAL A 120 7.44 -19.12 -4.42
N GLU A 121 6.29 -19.43 -3.80
CA GLU A 121 5.81 -20.81 -3.59
C GLU A 121 5.68 -21.59 -4.92
N ALA A 122 5.23 -20.91 -5.98
CA ALA A 122 5.16 -21.47 -7.34
C ALA A 122 6.50 -21.46 -8.11
N GLY A 123 7.62 -21.10 -7.47
CA GLY A 123 8.97 -21.10 -8.07
C GLY A 123 9.22 -20.06 -9.18
N LYS A 124 8.30 -19.11 -9.40
CA LYS A 124 8.39 -18.06 -10.43
C LYS A 124 9.13 -16.81 -9.95
N LEU A 125 9.24 -16.63 -8.63
CA LEU A 125 10.04 -15.61 -7.97
C LEU A 125 11.00 -16.28 -6.97
N ARG A 126 12.14 -15.64 -6.71
CA ARG A 126 13.13 -16.08 -5.73
C ARG A 126 13.19 -15.07 -4.59
N LEU A 127 12.65 -15.45 -3.43
CA LEU A 127 12.80 -14.72 -2.18
C LEU A 127 14.25 -14.83 -1.69
N LEU A 128 14.92 -13.69 -1.52
CA LEU A 128 16.32 -13.60 -1.08
C LEU A 128 16.47 -13.30 0.42
N ALA A 129 15.63 -12.40 0.94
CA ALA A 129 15.67 -11.95 2.33
C ALA A 129 14.37 -11.26 2.74
N ILE A 130 14.19 -11.06 4.04
CA ILE A 130 13.08 -10.29 4.62
C ILE A 130 13.62 -8.93 5.10
N GLY A 131 12.92 -7.84 4.78
CA GLY A 131 13.25 -6.46 5.16
C GLY A 131 12.87 -6.09 6.60
N SER A 132 12.57 -7.09 7.43
CA SER A 132 12.13 -6.96 8.81
C SER A 132 13.31 -7.05 9.81
N PRO A 133 13.16 -6.55 11.06
CA PRO A 133 14.16 -6.74 12.12
C PRO A 133 14.30 -8.21 12.55
N HIS A 134 13.25 -9.02 12.35
CA HIS A 134 13.15 -10.42 12.78
C HIS A 134 12.50 -11.25 11.67
N ARG A 135 12.94 -12.51 11.48
CA ARG A 135 12.42 -13.39 10.42
C ARG A 135 10.91 -13.62 10.55
N SER A 136 10.21 -13.68 9.41
CA SER A 136 8.79 -14.06 9.37
C SER A 136 8.60 -15.50 9.86
N PRO A 137 7.60 -15.78 10.74
CA PRO A 137 7.24 -17.14 11.14
C PRO A 137 6.87 -18.08 9.98
N GLN A 138 6.43 -17.53 8.83
CA GLN A 138 6.13 -18.30 7.62
C GLN A 138 7.40 -18.71 6.85
N TYR A 139 8.49 -17.95 6.99
CA TYR A 139 9.75 -18.16 6.27
C TYR A 139 10.96 -18.20 7.22
N PRO A 140 10.99 -19.10 8.24
CA PRO A 140 12.02 -19.10 9.28
C PRO A 140 13.43 -19.39 8.76
N ASN A 141 13.56 -19.99 7.58
CA ASN A 141 14.84 -20.29 6.93
C ASN A 141 15.37 -19.14 6.06
N VAL A 142 14.54 -18.15 5.73
CA VAL A 142 14.95 -16.98 4.93
C VAL A 142 15.59 -15.95 5.87
N PRO A 143 16.78 -15.42 5.56
CA PRO A 143 17.45 -14.46 6.43
C PRO A 143 16.78 -13.09 6.38
N THR A 144 16.99 -12.26 7.40
CA THR A 144 16.68 -10.83 7.29
C THR A 144 17.76 -10.10 6.51
N LEU A 145 17.47 -8.88 6.02
CA LEU A 145 18.50 -8.02 5.43
C LEU A 145 19.56 -7.59 6.46
N ALA A 146 19.19 -7.47 7.74
CA ALA A 146 20.14 -7.23 8.84
C ALA A 146 21.12 -8.39 9.03
N GLU A 147 20.64 -9.64 9.06
CA GLU A 147 21.47 -10.85 9.07
C GLU A 147 22.33 -10.98 7.80
N SER A 148 21.84 -10.44 6.68
CA SER A 148 22.50 -10.47 5.36
C SER A 148 23.51 -9.33 5.14
N GLY A 149 23.88 -8.59 6.19
CA GLY A 149 24.92 -7.56 6.13
C GLY A 149 24.43 -6.11 5.93
N LEU A 150 23.13 -5.84 6.05
CA LEU A 150 22.56 -4.48 6.11
C LEU A 150 22.01 -4.20 7.53
N PRO A 151 22.87 -4.04 8.55
CA PRO A 151 22.45 -3.91 9.94
C PRO A 151 21.51 -2.70 10.14
N GLY A 152 20.47 -2.88 10.96
CA GLY A 152 19.47 -1.85 11.23
C GLY A 152 18.40 -1.67 10.13
N PHE A 153 18.39 -2.50 9.09
CA PHE A 153 17.36 -2.44 8.06
C PHE A 153 15.98 -2.87 8.61
N ASP A 154 15.03 -1.93 8.60
CA ASP A 154 13.61 -2.16 8.90
C ASP A 154 12.74 -1.43 7.86
N ALA A 155 12.06 -2.19 7.01
CA ALA A 155 11.10 -1.71 6.03
C ALA A 155 9.67 -2.22 6.31
N ASP A 156 9.45 -2.95 7.40
CA ASP A 156 8.10 -3.34 7.81
C ASP A 156 7.22 -2.10 8.00
N THR A 157 5.92 -2.22 7.72
CA THR A 157 4.99 -1.13 8.00
C THR A 157 3.85 -1.59 8.89
N LEU A 158 3.62 -0.87 9.98
CA LEU A 158 2.47 -1.10 10.84
C LEU A 158 1.21 -0.50 10.22
N PHE A 159 0.18 -1.31 10.05
CA PHE A 159 -1.17 -0.89 9.67
C PHE A 159 -2.07 -0.84 10.92
N GLY A 160 -2.99 0.12 10.94
CA GLY A 160 -4.01 0.25 11.98
C GLY A 160 -5.13 1.19 11.57
N ILE A 161 -6.11 1.36 12.45
CA ILE A 161 -7.26 2.25 12.25
C ILE A 161 -6.97 3.64 12.81
N TYR A 162 -7.44 4.65 12.09
CA TYR A 162 -7.48 6.06 12.47
C TYR A 162 -8.92 6.60 12.33
N ALA A 163 -9.24 7.65 13.09
CA ALA A 163 -10.49 8.39 13.00
C ALA A 163 -10.22 9.89 12.79
N PRO A 164 -11.17 10.69 12.28
CA PRO A 164 -11.04 12.14 12.24
C PRO A 164 -10.79 12.73 13.64
N THR A 165 -9.85 13.66 13.80
CA THR A 165 -9.53 14.23 15.12
C THR A 165 -10.71 14.98 15.72
N GLY A 166 -11.12 14.59 16.93
CA GLY A 166 -12.34 15.03 17.59
C GLY A 166 -13.51 14.05 17.50
N THR A 167 -13.30 12.86 16.93
CA THR A 167 -14.23 11.72 17.08
C THR A 167 -14.36 11.34 18.57
N PRO A 168 -15.56 11.07 19.11
CA PRO A 168 -15.75 10.74 20.53
C PRO A 168 -14.92 9.55 21.01
N GLU A 169 -14.33 9.68 22.20
CA GLU A 169 -13.49 8.62 22.79
C GLU A 169 -14.25 7.31 23.01
N SER A 170 -15.57 7.37 23.24
CA SER A 170 -16.43 6.18 23.32
C SER A 170 -16.50 5.37 22.02
N VAL A 171 -16.49 6.04 20.87
CA VAL A 171 -16.40 5.41 19.55
C VAL A 171 -15.01 4.79 19.35
N ILE A 172 -13.96 5.55 19.66
CA ILE A 172 -12.57 5.11 19.55
C ILE A 172 -12.36 3.82 20.36
N GLU A 173 -12.86 3.78 21.60
CA GLU A 173 -12.76 2.62 22.48
C GLU A 173 -13.61 1.42 22.02
N ALA A 174 -14.80 1.66 21.47
CA ALA A 174 -15.63 0.61 20.86
C ALA A 174 -14.95 -0.02 19.64
N VAL A 175 -14.38 0.80 18.74
CA VAL A 175 -13.62 0.34 17.57
C VAL A 175 -12.35 -0.41 18.01
N ARG A 176 -11.60 0.12 18.99
CA ARG A 176 -10.41 -0.54 19.54
C ARG A 176 -10.74 -1.91 20.13
N THR A 177 -11.85 -2.02 20.87
CA THR A 177 -12.36 -3.28 21.41
C THR A 177 -12.78 -4.26 20.29
N ALA A 178 -13.40 -3.76 19.23
CA ALA A 178 -13.82 -4.56 18.09
C ALA A 178 -12.66 -5.03 17.18
N VAL A 179 -11.53 -4.31 17.19
CA VAL A 179 -10.26 -4.75 16.59
C VAL A 179 -9.59 -5.80 17.48
N ALA A 180 -9.42 -5.56 18.78
CA ALA A 180 -8.78 -6.50 19.69
C ALA A 180 -9.47 -7.88 19.66
N LYS A 181 -10.80 -7.91 19.82
CA LYS A 181 -11.60 -9.14 19.72
C LYS A 181 -11.59 -9.81 18.34
N ALA A 182 -11.19 -9.10 17.28
CA ALA A 182 -10.98 -9.68 15.96
C ALA A 182 -9.59 -10.31 15.84
N LEU A 183 -8.54 -9.69 16.40
CA LEU A 183 -7.18 -10.26 16.47
C LEU A 183 -7.07 -11.45 17.45
N GLU A 184 -8.06 -11.66 18.30
CA GLU A 184 -8.22 -12.89 19.08
C GLU A 184 -8.67 -14.09 18.21
N GLN A 185 -9.26 -13.87 17.03
CA GLN A 185 -9.84 -14.93 16.22
C GLN A 185 -8.79 -15.61 15.32
N LYS A 186 -8.71 -16.94 15.38
CA LYS A 186 -7.73 -17.72 14.60
C LYS A 186 -7.83 -17.44 13.10
N ASN A 187 -9.04 -17.39 12.53
CA ASN A 187 -9.24 -17.16 11.09
C ASN A 187 -8.79 -15.76 10.63
N VAL A 188 -8.84 -14.74 11.50
CA VAL A 188 -8.31 -13.40 11.21
C VAL A 188 -6.78 -13.44 11.19
N ASN A 189 -6.17 -14.09 12.18
CA ASN A 189 -4.71 -14.24 12.26
C ASN A 189 -4.15 -15.11 11.12
N ASP A 190 -4.84 -16.18 10.74
CA ASP A 190 -4.49 -17.04 9.59
C ASP A 190 -4.45 -16.22 8.29
N VAL A 191 -5.43 -15.32 8.08
CA VAL A 191 -5.47 -14.44 6.91
C VAL A 191 -4.37 -13.37 6.95
N ILE A 192 -4.11 -12.77 8.11
CA ILE A 192 -3.01 -11.80 8.30
C ILE A 192 -1.66 -12.46 7.95
N LEU A 193 -1.41 -13.67 8.46
CA LEU A 193 -0.21 -14.45 8.15
C LEU A 193 -0.11 -14.81 6.66
N THR A 194 -1.23 -15.23 6.04
CA THR A 194 -1.30 -15.54 4.60
C THR A 194 -0.99 -14.34 3.69
N LEU A 195 -1.10 -13.12 4.21
CA LEU A 195 -0.78 -11.86 3.53
C LEU A 195 0.66 -11.37 3.84
N GLY A 196 1.52 -12.22 4.40
CA GLY A 196 2.91 -11.84 4.74
C GLY A 196 3.03 -10.90 5.93
N ALA A 197 2.00 -10.79 6.77
CA ALA A 197 1.94 -9.87 7.90
C ALA A 197 1.80 -10.61 9.24
N THR A 198 2.09 -9.93 10.35
CA THR A 198 1.89 -10.45 11.71
C THR A 198 0.86 -9.61 12.47
N PRO A 199 -0.05 -10.22 13.27
CA PRO A 199 -1.01 -9.47 14.08
C PRO A 199 -0.32 -8.52 15.06
N ALA A 200 -0.81 -7.29 15.19
CA ALA A 200 -0.20 -6.25 16.00
C ALA A 200 -1.17 -5.70 17.07
N PRO A 201 -1.49 -6.47 18.14
CA PRO A 201 -2.41 -6.07 19.20
C PRO A 201 -1.79 -5.06 20.19
N LEU A 202 -1.30 -3.93 19.68
CA LEU A 202 -0.69 -2.87 20.50
C LEU A 202 -1.75 -2.09 21.29
N SER A 203 -1.36 -1.57 22.45
CA SER A 203 -2.17 -0.55 23.15
C SER A 203 -2.24 0.73 22.30
N ARG A 204 -3.32 1.50 22.44
CA ARG A 204 -3.47 2.78 21.70
C ARG A 204 -2.31 3.75 21.97
N LYS A 205 -1.78 3.78 23.21
CA LYS A 205 -0.56 4.53 23.52
C LYS A 205 0.65 4.01 22.74
N ALA A 206 0.94 2.71 22.76
CA ALA A 206 2.07 2.15 22.01
C ALA A 206 1.95 2.39 20.49
N PHE A 207 0.73 2.41 19.95
CA PHE A 207 0.46 2.75 18.55
C PHE A 207 0.71 4.25 18.25
N ILE A 208 0.39 5.15 19.17
CA ILE A 208 0.72 6.58 19.07
C ILE A 208 2.23 6.82 19.22
N ASP A 209 2.87 6.17 20.18
CA ASP A 209 4.32 6.27 20.43
C ASP A 209 5.12 5.81 19.20
N HIS A 210 4.72 4.68 18.58
CA HIS A 210 5.32 4.21 17.33
C HIS A 210 5.23 5.24 16.19
N HIS A 211 4.13 6.01 16.08
CA HIS A 211 4.04 7.09 15.10
C HIS A 211 5.00 8.25 15.39
N ALA A 212 5.41 8.49 16.65
CA ALA A 212 6.47 9.45 16.95
C ALA A 212 7.83 8.92 16.48
N THR A 213 8.20 7.70 16.86
CA THR A 213 9.46 7.06 16.46
C THR A 213 9.60 6.93 14.94
N GLU A 214 8.54 6.56 14.22
CA GLU A 214 8.58 6.47 12.76
C GLU A 214 8.76 7.84 12.08
N ARG A 215 8.18 8.91 12.64
CA ARG A 215 8.40 10.28 12.10
C ARG A 215 9.81 10.78 12.37
N GLU A 216 10.40 10.44 13.50
CA GLU A 216 11.80 10.74 13.81
C GLU A 216 12.72 9.98 12.82
N ARG A 217 12.57 8.66 12.73
CA ARG A 217 13.33 7.78 11.82
C ARG A 217 13.25 8.22 10.35
N PHE A 218 12.04 8.47 9.83
CA PHE A 218 11.90 8.93 8.45
C PHE A 218 12.31 10.39 8.26
N GLY A 219 12.21 11.23 9.30
CA GLY A 219 12.67 12.62 9.27
C GLY A 219 14.19 12.72 9.11
N GLU A 220 14.93 11.91 9.86
CA GLU A 220 16.38 11.74 9.69
C GLU A 220 16.71 11.27 8.27
N LEU A 221 16.07 10.20 7.80
CA LEU A 221 16.28 9.65 6.44
C LEU A 221 15.97 10.67 5.33
N ALA A 222 14.93 11.49 5.48
CA ALA A 222 14.56 12.54 4.54
C ALA A 222 15.51 13.76 4.58
N SER A 223 16.23 13.95 5.69
CA SER A 223 17.24 15.02 5.85
C SER A 223 18.60 14.69 5.24
N LEU A 224 18.89 13.40 4.96
CA LEU A 224 20.21 12.96 4.51
C LEU A 224 20.65 13.69 3.22
N PRO A 225 21.89 14.21 3.16
CA PRO A 225 22.38 15.04 2.06
C PRO A 225 22.76 14.23 0.82
N ASN A 226 21.81 13.47 0.27
CA ASN A 226 21.97 12.81 -1.02
C ASN A 226 20.60 12.61 -1.70
N LYS A 227 20.10 13.65 -2.40
CA LYS A 227 18.88 13.54 -3.23
C LYS A 227 19.15 12.80 -4.56
N GLY A 228 19.69 11.60 -4.43
CA GLY A 228 19.71 10.54 -5.45
C GLY A 228 18.39 9.75 -5.53
N TRP A 229 17.36 10.16 -4.78
CA TRP A 229 15.97 9.82 -5.12
C TRP A 229 15.73 10.23 -6.58
N PRO A 230 15.52 9.28 -7.51
CA PRO A 230 15.39 9.63 -8.91
C PRO A 230 14.14 10.50 -9.11
N GLN A 231 14.26 11.53 -9.95
CA GLN A 231 13.13 12.41 -10.30
C GLN A 231 11.99 11.66 -11.01
N ALA A 232 12.17 10.38 -11.33
CA ALA A 232 11.14 9.44 -11.78
C ALA A 232 9.96 9.24 -10.77
N LEU A 233 10.09 9.67 -9.51
CA LEU A 233 8.98 9.71 -8.54
C LEU A 233 8.41 11.12 -8.27
N SER A 234 8.93 12.16 -8.93
CA SER A 234 8.01 13.23 -9.35
C SER A 234 7.00 12.60 -10.31
N PRO A 235 5.74 13.06 -10.37
CA PRO A 235 4.74 12.40 -11.19
C PRO A 235 5.25 12.32 -12.62
N LEU A 236 5.35 11.10 -13.14
CA LEU A 236 5.70 10.83 -14.52
C LEU A 236 4.50 11.18 -15.40
N ILE A 237 4.20 12.49 -15.45
CA ILE A 237 3.63 13.15 -16.61
C ILE A 237 4.70 13.08 -17.69
N ILE A 238 4.93 11.87 -18.20
CA ILE A 238 5.06 11.74 -19.64
C ILE A 238 3.79 12.44 -20.18
N PRO A 239 3.88 13.40 -21.12
CA PRO A 239 2.80 13.65 -22.05
C PRO A 239 2.72 12.43 -22.99
N GLY A 240 2.51 11.26 -22.39
CA GLY A 240 2.42 9.98 -23.02
C GLY A 240 1.05 9.91 -23.61
N THR A 241 0.95 10.32 -24.88
CA THR A 241 -0.11 9.87 -25.75
C THR A 241 -0.15 8.35 -25.62
N TYR A 242 -1.11 7.83 -24.86
CA TYR A 242 -1.39 6.41 -24.80
C TYR A 242 -1.95 6.03 -26.16
N CYS A 243 -1.05 5.79 -27.12
CA CYS A 243 -1.32 5.00 -28.30
C CYS A 243 -1.72 3.62 -27.80
N THR A 244 -3.01 3.46 -27.52
CA THR A 244 -3.62 2.15 -27.37
C THR A 244 -3.26 1.37 -28.61
N ALA A 245 -2.46 0.31 -28.45
CA ALA A 245 -2.14 -0.61 -29.52
C ALA A 245 -3.36 -1.50 -29.82
N ALA A 246 -4.51 -0.87 -30.06
CA ALA A 246 -5.72 -1.49 -30.54
C ALA A 246 -5.42 -2.07 -31.93
N ASN A 247 -5.41 -3.40 -31.99
CA ASN A 247 -5.42 -4.24 -33.19
C ASN A 247 -4.64 -3.69 -34.40
N ARG A 248 -3.41 -4.19 -34.60
CA ARG A 248 -2.74 -4.12 -35.91
C ARG A 248 -3.50 -4.92 -36.98
N ALA A 249 -4.59 -4.35 -37.49
CA ALA A 249 -5.02 -4.61 -38.86
C ALA A 249 -4.01 -3.95 -39.81
N PRO A 250 -3.52 -4.65 -40.86
CA PRO A 250 -2.54 -4.08 -41.77
C PRO A 250 -3.21 -3.08 -42.73
N GLY A 251 -2.66 -1.86 -42.85
CA GLY A 251 -2.92 -0.98 -43.99
C GLY A 251 -3.58 0.38 -43.73
N LEU A 252 -3.15 1.15 -42.72
CA LEU A 252 -3.37 2.61 -42.67
C LEU A 252 -2.08 3.34 -42.27
N HIS A 253 -1.73 4.37 -43.03
CA HIS A 253 -0.70 5.37 -42.70
C HIS A 253 -1.39 6.70 -42.34
N GLY A 254 -0.91 7.41 -41.32
CA GLY A 254 -1.40 8.73 -40.92
C GLY A 254 -0.70 9.24 -39.65
N ASP A 255 -0.46 10.55 -39.58
CA ASP A 255 0.46 11.16 -38.62
C ASP A 255 -0.16 11.52 -37.26
N CYS A 256 0.69 11.60 -36.23
CA CYS A 256 0.32 12.11 -34.90
C CYS A 256 0.23 13.65 -34.90
N ALA A 257 -0.97 14.19 -34.70
CA ALA A 257 -1.18 15.62 -34.45
C ALA A 257 -1.36 15.92 -32.95
N THR A 258 -0.76 17.01 -32.46
CA THR A 258 -0.77 17.40 -31.05
C THR A 258 -1.99 18.24 -30.67
N HIS A 259 -2.73 17.85 -29.63
CA HIS A 259 -3.70 18.72 -28.96
C HIS A 259 -3.40 18.85 -27.46
N THR A 260 -3.16 20.09 -27.02
CA THR A 260 -3.13 20.47 -25.60
C THR A 260 -4.51 20.99 -25.20
N GLN A 261 -5.02 20.56 -24.04
CA GLN A 261 -6.35 20.97 -23.56
C GLN A 261 -6.26 21.60 -22.17
N ARG A 262 -7.03 22.68 -21.96
CA ARG A 262 -7.09 23.44 -20.70
C ARG A 262 -8.18 22.88 -19.76
N SER A 263 -8.20 23.38 -18.53
CA SER A 263 -8.93 22.83 -17.38
C SER A 263 -10.41 23.27 -17.25
N THR A 264 -11.15 22.57 -16.35
CA THR A 264 -12.48 22.88 -15.78
C THR A 264 -13.73 22.55 -16.65
N PRO A 265 -14.96 22.40 -16.07
CA PRO A 265 -15.30 21.61 -14.88
C PRO A 265 -16.62 20.76 -14.98
N TRP A 266 -16.73 19.70 -14.17
CA TRP A 266 -17.94 19.00 -13.66
C TRP A 266 -19.25 18.92 -14.50
N THR A 267 -19.55 17.74 -15.09
CA THR A 267 -20.79 16.95 -14.84
C THR A 267 -20.69 15.55 -15.52
N PRO A 268 -21.42 14.51 -15.07
CA PRO A 268 -21.24 13.13 -15.54
C PRO A 268 -22.19 12.71 -16.68
N ILE A 269 -21.79 11.69 -17.45
CA ILE A 269 -22.63 10.99 -18.43
C ILE A 269 -22.57 9.47 -18.13
N LEU A 270 -23.73 8.82 -18.17
CA LEU A 270 -23.94 7.37 -18.02
C LEU A 270 -24.35 6.74 -19.37
N ILE A 271 -24.75 5.46 -19.36
CA ILE A 271 -25.40 4.69 -20.46
C ILE A 271 -24.39 4.10 -21.49
N PRO A 272 -24.48 2.79 -21.87
CA PRO A 272 -24.86 1.60 -21.10
C PRO A 272 -23.87 0.41 -21.33
N ILE A 273 -24.15 -0.77 -20.76
CA ILE A 273 -23.46 -2.03 -21.10
C ILE A 273 -24.38 -2.93 -21.96
N PRO A 274 -23.89 -3.48 -23.07
CA PRO A 274 -24.36 -4.75 -23.64
C PRO A 274 -23.36 -5.88 -23.38
N ILE A 275 -23.82 -6.97 -22.74
CA ILE A 275 -23.04 -8.20 -22.51
C ILE A 275 -23.30 -9.17 -23.68
N LEU A 276 -22.27 -9.87 -24.19
CA LEU A 276 -22.29 -11.25 -24.74
C LEU A 276 -20.83 -11.65 -25.17
N PRO A 277 -20.50 -12.94 -25.45
CA PRO A 277 -19.55 -13.62 -24.56
C PRO A 277 -18.28 -14.18 -25.24
N GLY A 278 -17.32 -14.61 -24.41
CA GLY A 278 -16.40 -15.70 -24.80
C GLY A 278 -14.97 -15.30 -25.20
N ALA A 279 -14.24 -14.59 -24.33
CA ALA A 279 -12.77 -14.58 -24.38
C ALA A 279 -12.20 -14.55 -22.95
N ALA A 280 -11.41 -15.56 -22.58
CA ALA A 280 -10.76 -15.62 -21.28
C ALA A 280 -9.39 -14.93 -21.32
N ALA A 281 -9.25 -13.81 -20.61
CA ALA A 281 -7.98 -13.18 -20.32
C ALA A 281 -7.72 -13.22 -18.80
N PRO A 282 -6.52 -13.57 -18.32
CA PRO A 282 -6.21 -13.54 -16.89
C PRO A 282 -6.21 -12.08 -16.39
N PRO A 283 -6.80 -11.78 -15.22
CA PRO A 283 -6.89 -10.41 -14.74
C PRO A 283 -5.52 -9.89 -14.29
N LEU A 284 -5.07 -8.79 -14.90
CA LEU A 284 -4.03 -7.94 -14.30
C LEU A 284 -4.64 -7.26 -13.07
N SER A 285 -4.37 -7.83 -11.90
CA SER A 285 -4.94 -7.44 -10.61
C SER A 285 -4.36 -6.12 -10.10
N VAL A 286 -4.85 -5.00 -10.64
CA VAL A 286 -4.63 -3.65 -10.09
C VAL A 286 -5.38 -3.54 -8.76
N PHE A 287 -4.69 -3.70 -7.63
CA PHE A 287 -5.28 -3.56 -6.29
C PHE A 287 -4.45 -2.65 -5.37
N PRO A 288 -5.10 -1.73 -4.62
CA PRO A 288 -4.42 -0.79 -3.74
C PRO A 288 -4.46 -1.21 -2.26
N PHE A 289 -3.80 -0.41 -1.43
CA PHE A 289 -3.94 -0.42 0.03
C PHE A 289 -5.43 -0.45 0.45
N PHE A 290 -5.79 -1.45 1.25
CA PHE A 290 -7.16 -1.70 1.74
C PHE A 290 -7.54 -0.76 2.86
N HIS A 291 -8.76 -0.21 2.86
CA HIS A 291 -9.34 0.40 4.05
C HIS A 291 -10.91 0.39 4.00
N PHE A 292 -11.58 0.76 5.11
CA PHE A 292 -12.98 0.41 5.41
C PHE A 292 -13.80 1.59 5.98
N LEU A 293 -15.12 1.61 5.72
CA LEU A 293 -16.05 2.70 6.08
C LEU A 293 -17.43 2.10 6.46
N ILE A 294 -18.06 2.55 7.54
CA ILE A 294 -19.38 2.05 8.00
C ILE A 294 -20.48 2.95 7.45
N CYS A 295 -21.58 2.37 6.94
CA CYS A 295 -22.74 3.11 6.47
C CYS A 295 -24.00 2.63 7.24
N PRO A 296 -24.89 3.51 7.71
CA PRO A 296 -26.04 3.13 8.52
C PRO A 296 -27.11 2.40 7.69
N ASP A 297 -27.84 1.51 8.37
CA ASP A 297 -28.90 0.71 7.80
C ASP A 297 -30.14 1.57 7.46
N LEU A 298 -30.61 1.52 6.21
CA LEU A 298 -31.82 2.20 5.74
C LEU A 298 -32.86 1.18 5.29
N GLY A 299 -33.55 0.59 6.28
CA GLY A 299 -34.73 -0.22 6.03
C GLY A 299 -35.91 0.63 5.53
N GLY A 300 -36.40 0.33 4.33
CA GLY A 300 -37.56 0.99 3.71
C GLY A 300 -37.83 0.40 2.33
N GLY A 301 -38.68 -0.62 2.27
CA GLY A 301 -38.77 -1.50 1.10
C GLY A 301 -39.69 -1.04 -0.03
N LEU A 302 -39.57 -1.76 -1.15
CA LEU A 302 -40.67 -2.27 -1.97
C LEU A 302 -40.32 -3.71 -2.40
#